data_AF-A0A547Q7A4-F1
#
_entry.id   AF-A0A547Q7A4-F1
#
_cell.length_a   1.000
_cell.length_b   1.000
_cell.length_c   1.000
_cell.angle_alpha   90.00
_cell.angle_beta   90.00
_cell.angle_gamma   90.00
#
_symmetry.space_group_name_H-M   'P 1'
#
loop_
_entity.id
_entity.type
_entity.pdbx_description
1 polymer ?
#
loop_
_entity_poly.entity_id
_entity_poly.type
_entity_poly.pdbx_seq_one_letter_code
_entity_poly.pdbx_strand_id
1 'polypeptide(L)'
;MRLALTALALLVTTGMASAEKELALVIGNSQYRDLPRLPAAIGTSGIVDALRAEGVRVIEGSDLRRASLFDRLRDFDLEADNSDAIAMVLVGQFTEFGGETWFLPVDAEGRSMVESAEAGVPLSVFTGFAARHAGRSIIVLGTNNDEPIRGGVLTDLPDGVTVVNGTPSAVLRFVQDSLARRGGVINEADDVTISGYVPPDFRFLGDGGPSVIGSGTRSVDTTPLDETPPERTLSTPSANDAQENFWRLTVSRNTEASYEAYIDRYVDGRYVGEAQERLRDLRTTDEERFEISLGLTREQKQDIQRDLSLLGYDTRGIDGIFGPGTRGAIRTWQQRAGFGASGFMSPDQISTLRAEASERADVLEAEERSRREDLRRRDEEYWSRMGAERDENELRDYLDRFPDGLHSDEAVAQLNALREAEATRGGVSEEERALWQGVQAQNTVQGYRDYLAAYPNGPYAQDAKAQIDRQTKSAGARQEAEAAEQGLGLNQTARLAIETRLQALGHEPGAVDGVFDDQTRAALRRFQQASGLPATGYVNQFTAVRLLTDALRSMIPQ
;
A
#
# COMPACT_ATOMS: atom_id res chain seq x y z
N MET A 1 -17.28 54.94 67.34
CA MET A 1 -17.13 53.55 67.82
C MET A 1 -18.05 52.67 67.00
N ARG A 2 -17.46 51.86 66.09
CA ARG A 2 -17.91 50.54 65.60
C ARG A 2 -19.22 50.38 64.78
N LEU A 3 -19.06 49.59 63.71
CA LEU A 3 -19.98 48.72 62.94
C LEU A 3 -20.60 49.35 61.66
N ALA A 4 -20.13 49.05 60.43
CA ALA A 4 -20.05 47.76 59.70
C ALA A 4 -21.46 47.29 59.26
N LEU A 5 -21.82 47.42 57.97
CA LEU A 5 -21.66 46.44 56.87
C LEU A 5 -22.96 45.65 56.65
N THR A 6 -23.57 45.77 55.47
CA THR A 6 -23.87 44.64 54.56
C THR A 6 -24.63 45.12 53.32
N ALA A 7 -23.91 45.22 52.20
CA ALA A 7 -24.51 45.25 50.87
C ALA A 7 -24.60 43.79 50.38
N LEU A 8 -25.82 43.32 50.17
CA LEU A 8 -26.15 41.99 49.67
C LEU A 8 -25.88 41.96 48.16
N ALA A 9 -24.71 41.45 47.76
CA ALA A 9 -24.43 41.12 46.37
C ALA A 9 -25.16 39.82 46.01
N LEU A 10 -26.17 39.95 45.15
CA LEU A 10 -26.90 38.84 44.55
C LEU A 10 -25.96 38.15 43.54
N LEU A 11 -25.21 37.13 44.00
CA LEU A 11 -24.47 36.24 43.11
C LEU A 11 -25.48 35.32 42.43
N VAL A 12 -25.87 35.66 41.20
CA VAL A 12 -26.40 34.67 40.25
C VAL A 12 -25.22 33.79 39.89
N THR A 13 -25.05 32.67 40.60
CA THR A 13 -24.18 31.58 40.17
C THR A 13 -24.85 30.94 38.96
N THR A 14 -24.56 31.48 37.78
CA THR A 14 -24.68 30.73 36.54
C THR A 14 -23.84 29.47 36.74
N GLY A 15 -24.48 28.31 36.87
CA GLY A 15 -23.77 27.04 36.93
C GLY A 15 -22.84 26.97 35.72
N MET A 16 -21.53 27.00 35.96
CA MET A 16 -20.58 26.65 34.92
C MET A 16 -20.97 25.22 34.51
N ALA A 17 -21.42 25.06 33.28
CA ALA A 17 -21.54 23.74 32.66
C ALA A 17 -20.19 23.06 32.86
N SER A 18 -20.18 21.99 33.66
CA SER A 18 -19.01 21.12 33.75
C SER A 18 -18.67 20.73 32.32
N ALA A 19 -17.40 20.84 31.93
CA ALA A 19 -16.97 20.20 30.69
C ALA A 19 -17.45 18.74 30.72
N GLU A 20 -18.08 18.28 29.64
CA GLU A 20 -18.50 16.89 29.50
C GLU A 20 -17.22 16.05 29.47
N LYS A 21 -16.91 15.37 30.57
CA LYS A 21 -15.64 14.64 30.76
C LYS A 21 -15.70 13.23 30.20
N GLU A 22 -16.90 12.70 30.01
CA GLU A 22 -17.13 11.35 29.54
C GLU A 22 -17.78 11.35 28.15
N LEU A 23 -17.21 10.55 27.25
CA LEU A 23 -17.67 10.40 25.87
C LEU A 23 -18.17 8.97 25.65
N ALA A 24 -19.28 8.83 24.94
CA ALA A 24 -19.83 7.56 24.55
C ALA A 24 -20.10 7.49 23.04
N LEU A 25 -19.65 6.41 22.40
CA LEU A 25 -20.09 6.00 21.08
C LEU A 25 -21.18 4.94 21.23
N VAL A 26 -22.34 5.15 20.64
CA VAL A 26 -23.45 4.18 20.67
C VAL A 26 -23.87 3.87 19.25
N ILE A 27 -23.61 2.64 18.79
CA ILE A 27 -23.97 2.18 17.44
C ILE A 27 -24.88 0.97 17.54
N GLY A 28 -26.04 1.06 16.88
CA GLY A 28 -27.02 -0.03 16.80
C GLY A 28 -27.36 -0.39 15.37
N ASN A 29 -26.95 -1.57 14.91
CA ASN A 29 -27.24 -2.08 13.57
C ASN A 29 -28.17 -3.29 13.66
N SER A 30 -29.39 -3.15 13.13
CA SER A 30 -30.46 -4.16 13.24
C SER A 30 -31.09 -4.52 11.88
N GLN A 31 -31.10 -3.58 10.92
CA GLN A 31 -31.75 -3.71 9.63
C GLN A 31 -30.80 -4.17 8.52
N TYR A 32 -30.21 -5.36 8.69
CA TYR A 32 -29.35 -5.94 7.65
C TYR A 32 -30.14 -6.32 6.41
N ARG A 33 -29.54 -6.09 5.23
CA ARG A 33 -30.13 -6.47 3.93
C ARG A 33 -30.03 -7.97 3.69
N ASP A 34 -28.84 -8.53 3.92
CA ASP A 34 -28.47 -9.89 3.53
C ASP A 34 -28.11 -10.81 4.72
N LEU A 35 -28.19 -10.30 5.96
CA LEU A 35 -27.95 -11.03 7.20
C LEU A 35 -29.23 -11.11 8.06
N PRO A 36 -29.32 -12.05 9.03
CA PRO A 36 -30.45 -12.12 9.94
C PRO A 36 -30.69 -10.79 10.67
N ARG A 37 -31.90 -10.25 10.52
CA ARG A 37 -32.31 -9.02 11.21
C ARG A 37 -32.36 -9.24 12.71
N LEU A 38 -31.90 -8.25 13.46
CA LEU A 38 -32.04 -8.25 14.91
C LEU A 38 -33.44 -7.73 15.29
N PRO A 39 -34.07 -8.23 16.38
CA PRO A 39 -35.39 -7.76 16.82
C PRO A 39 -35.45 -6.23 16.95
N ALA A 40 -36.48 -5.60 16.39
CA ALA A 40 -36.64 -4.14 16.37
C ALA A 40 -36.76 -3.48 17.76
N ALA A 41 -36.96 -4.26 18.82
CA ALA A 41 -36.96 -3.78 20.22
C ALA A 41 -35.57 -3.36 20.74
N ILE A 42 -34.52 -3.52 19.91
CA ILE A 42 -33.14 -3.15 20.18
C ILE A 42 -32.89 -1.69 19.75
N GLY A 43 -33.74 -0.78 20.23
CA GLY A 43 -33.50 0.65 20.02
C GLY A 43 -32.34 1.09 20.91
N THR A 44 -31.23 1.55 20.33
CA THR A 44 -30.16 2.21 21.10
C THR A 44 -30.63 3.51 21.75
N SER A 45 -31.83 4.01 21.41
CA SER A 45 -32.42 5.20 22.02
C SER A 45 -32.48 5.11 23.56
N GLY A 46 -32.86 3.97 24.13
CA GLY A 46 -32.88 3.81 25.59
C GLY A 46 -31.49 3.84 26.25
N ILE A 47 -30.45 3.45 25.51
CA ILE A 47 -29.04 3.53 25.93
C ILE A 47 -28.56 4.99 25.84
N VAL A 48 -28.85 5.65 24.73
CA VAL A 48 -28.49 7.04 24.47
C VAL A 48 -29.16 7.97 25.49
N ASP A 49 -30.46 7.79 25.73
CA ASP A 49 -31.24 8.60 26.67
C ASP A 49 -30.69 8.46 28.10
N ALA A 50 -30.34 7.24 28.52
CA ALA A 50 -29.76 6.98 29.84
C ALA A 50 -28.40 7.69 30.01
N LEU A 51 -27.51 7.59 29.02
CA LEU A 51 -26.19 8.23 29.07
C LEU A 51 -26.29 9.76 29.03
N ARG A 52 -27.14 10.32 28.15
CA ARG A 52 -27.37 11.77 28.05
C ARG A 52 -27.98 12.34 29.33
N ALA A 53 -28.86 11.60 30.01
CA ALA A 53 -29.47 12.04 31.27
C ALA A 53 -28.44 12.30 32.38
N GLU A 54 -27.31 11.61 32.35
CA GLU A 54 -26.21 11.79 33.32
C GLU A 54 -25.15 12.83 32.87
N GLY A 55 -25.35 13.44 31.70
CA GLY A 55 -24.44 14.45 31.14
C GLY A 55 -23.26 13.86 30.35
N VAL A 56 -23.34 12.59 29.93
CA VAL A 56 -22.36 11.98 29.03
C VAL A 56 -22.57 12.53 27.62
N ARG A 57 -21.48 12.89 26.95
CA ARG A 57 -21.53 13.25 25.53
C ARG A 57 -21.72 12.00 24.70
N VAL A 58 -22.74 11.94 23.85
CA VAL A 58 -23.06 10.72 23.07
C VAL A 58 -23.03 10.97 21.58
N ILE A 59 -22.13 10.28 20.89
CA ILE A 59 -22.09 10.13 19.43
C ILE A 59 -22.90 8.88 19.09
N GLU A 60 -24.00 9.06 18.37
CA GLU A 60 -24.94 7.98 18.06
C GLU A 60 -25.00 7.63 16.58
N GLY A 61 -25.28 6.36 16.28
CA GLY A 61 -25.59 5.90 14.95
C GLY A 61 -26.48 4.66 14.94
N SER A 62 -27.36 4.60 13.95
CA SER A 62 -28.34 3.52 13.83
C SER A 62 -28.39 3.02 12.38
N ASP A 63 -28.39 1.70 12.21
CA ASP A 63 -28.46 1.02 10.92
C ASP A 63 -27.46 1.60 9.90
N LEU A 64 -26.21 1.75 10.33
CA LEU A 64 -25.16 2.42 9.58
C LEU A 64 -24.62 1.54 8.47
N ARG A 65 -24.47 2.14 7.28
CA ARG A 65 -23.65 1.58 6.18
C ARG A 65 -22.18 1.85 6.43
N ARG A 66 -21.28 1.13 5.75
CA ARG A 66 -19.82 1.22 5.96
C ARG A 66 -19.29 2.66 6.02
N ALA A 67 -19.57 3.49 5.02
CA ALA A 67 -19.08 4.87 5.00
C ALA A 67 -19.54 5.68 6.22
N SER A 68 -20.83 5.63 6.56
CA SER A 68 -21.39 6.33 7.73
C SER A 68 -20.91 5.77 9.07
N LEU A 69 -20.56 4.48 9.14
CA LEU A 69 -19.93 3.87 10.31
C LEU A 69 -18.54 4.47 10.53
N PHE A 70 -17.72 4.58 9.48
CA PHE A 70 -16.41 5.23 9.55
C PHE A 70 -16.49 6.73 9.85
N ASP A 71 -17.52 7.42 9.36
CA ASP A 71 -17.75 8.82 9.71
C ASP A 71 -18.00 8.99 11.22
N ARG A 72 -18.80 8.10 11.83
CA ARG A 72 -19.04 8.12 13.29
C ARG A 72 -17.81 7.78 14.11
N LEU A 73 -16.96 6.88 13.62
CA LEU A 73 -15.68 6.58 14.26
C LEU A 73 -14.73 7.77 14.18
N ARG A 74 -14.72 8.51 13.07
CA ARG A 74 -13.95 9.75 12.93
C ARG A 74 -14.46 10.84 13.87
N ASP A 75 -15.78 11.02 13.96
CA ASP A 75 -16.38 11.95 14.92
C ASP A 75 -15.97 11.61 16.36
N PHE A 76 -15.92 10.32 16.69
CA PHE A 76 -15.50 9.84 18.01
C PHE A 76 -14.00 10.04 18.28
N ASP A 77 -13.12 9.72 17.34
CA ASP A 77 -11.66 9.91 17.48
C ASP A 77 -11.29 11.37 17.74
N LEU A 78 -11.94 12.31 17.05
CA LEU A 78 -11.70 13.75 17.22
C LEU A 78 -11.99 14.26 18.64
N GLU A 79 -12.90 13.59 19.36
CA GLU A 79 -13.37 14.00 20.68
C GLU A 79 -12.83 13.12 21.81
N ALA A 80 -12.45 11.88 21.51
CA ALA A 80 -12.00 10.88 22.49
C ALA A 80 -10.77 11.37 23.27
N ASP A 81 -9.75 11.89 22.59
CA ASP A 81 -8.50 12.36 23.23
C ASP A 81 -8.71 13.49 24.25
N ASN A 82 -9.84 14.20 24.18
CA ASN A 82 -10.19 15.28 25.10
C ASN A 82 -11.09 14.82 26.28
N SER A 83 -11.36 13.52 26.37
CA SER A 83 -12.27 12.93 27.36
C SER A 83 -11.51 12.19 28.45
N ASP A 84 -11.96 12.30 29.70
CA ASP A 84 -11.38 11.59 30.86
C ASP A 84 -11.74 10.10 30.87
N ALA A 85 -12.88 9.72 30.28
CA ALA A 85 -13.33 8.34 30.15
C ALA A 85 -14.13 8.14 28.87
N ILE A 86 -14.02 6.95 28.28
CA ILE A 86 -14.75 6.61 27.05
C ILE A 86 -15.54 5.31 27.18
N ALA A 87 -16.75 5.30 26.62
CA ALA A 87 -17.57 4.10 26.48
C ALA A 87 -17.90 3.86 25.00
N MET A 88 -17.84 2.61 24.55
CA MET A 88 -18.27 2.23 23.20
C MET A 88 -19.30 1.11 23.30
N VAL A 89 -20.55 1.40 22.94
CA VAL A 89 -21.66 0.45 22.98
C VAL A 89 -22.00 0.06 21.54
N LEU A 90 -21.70 -1.19 21.19
CA LEU A 90 -21.86 -1.74 19.84
C LEU A 90 -22.90 -2.86 19.89
N VAL A 91 -24.04 -2.63 19.25
CA VAL A 91 -25.13 -3.62 19.19
C VAL A 91 -25.37 -3.98 17.74
N GLY A 92 -25.19 -5.26 17.39
CA GLY A 92 -25.26 -5.69 16.00
C GLY A 92 -24.74 -7.10 15.75
N GLN A 93 -24.44 -7.36 14.48
CA GLN A 93 -23.85 -8.61 14.02
C GLN A 93 -22.33 -8.53 14.09
N PHE A 94 -21.73 -9.63 14.52
CA PHE A 94 -20.28 -9.81 14.60
C PHE A 94 -19.90 -11.08 13.84
N THR A 95 -18.74 -11.07 13.20
CA THR A 95 -18.18 -12.27 12.54
C THR A 95 -16.71 -12.42 12.88
N GLU A 96 -16.21 -13.65 12.94
CA GLU A 96 -14.80 -13.93 13.18
C GLU A 96 -14.13 -14.34 11.87
N PHE A 97 -13.06 -13.65 11.49
CA PHE A 97 -12.28 -13.98 10.31
C PHE A 97 -10.81 -13.62 10.53
N GLY A 98 -9.91 -14.56 10.21
CA GLY A 98 -8.47 -14.34 10.32
C GLY A 98 -7.96 -14.15 11.75
N GLY A 99 -8.69 -14.64 12.77
CA GLY A 99 -8.36 -14.41 14.18
C GLY A 99 -8.77 -13.03 14.71
N GLU A 100 -9.61 -12.29 13.98
CA GLU A 100 -10.16 -10.99 14.38
C GLU A 100 -11.69 -11.05 14.43
N THR A 101 -12.29 -10.31 15.36
CA THR A 101 -13.76 -10.14 15.43
C THR A 101 -14.14 -8.86 14.69
N TRP A 102 -15.09 -8.93 13.77
CA TRP A 102 -15.51 -7.79 12.96
C TRP A 102 -16.94 -7.37 13.31
N PHE A 103 -17.16 -6.08 13.56
CA PHE A 103 -18.47 -5.47 13.70
C PHE A 103 -19.02 -5.09 12.34
N LEU A 104 -20.22 -5.56 12.00
CA LEU A 104 -20.75 -5.48 10.63
C LEU A 104 -21.69 -4.28 10.43
N PRO A 105 -21.54 -3.51 9.33
CA PRO A 105 -22.52 -2.52 8.92
C PRO A 105 -23.76 -3.19 8.27
N VAL A 106 -24.86 -2.45 8.09
CA VAL A 106 -26.12 -3.02 7.57
C VAL A 106 -26.07 -3.42 6.09
N ASP A 107 -25.08 -2.91 5.36
CA ASP A 107 -24.78 -3.24 3.96
C ASP A 107 -23.75 -4.37 3.82
N ALA A 108 -23.33 -5.02 4.92
CA ALA A 108 -22.51 -6.22 4.85
C ALA A 108 -23.26 -7.36 4.14
N GLU A 109 -22.63 -7.94 3.12
CA GLU A 109 -23.20 -9.03 2.33
C GLU A 109 -22.81 -10.39 2.90
N GLY A 110 -23.80 -11.25 3.16
CA GLY A 110 -23.59 -12.59 3.74
C GLY A 110 -23.17 -13.68 2.74
N ARG A 111 -22.62 -13.31 1.58
CA ARG A 111 -22.28 -14.27 0.50
C ARG A 111 -21.01 -15.06 0.79
N SER A 112 -20.08 -14.48 1.55
CA SER A 112 -18.91 -15.17 2.10
C SER A 112 -18.41 -14.47 3.38
N MET A 113 -17.77 -15.25 4.27
CA MET A 113 -17.16 -14.73 5.51
C MET A 113 -16.05 -13.70 5.24
N VAL A 114 -15.38 -13.81 4.09
CA VAL A 114 -14.34 -12.88 3.62
C VAL A 114 -14.96 -11.55 3.20
N GLU A 115 -15.99 -11.56 2.36
CA GLU A 115 -16.67 -10.33 1.90
C GLU A 115 -17.37 -9.58 3.05
N SER A 116 -17.97 -10.30 4.00
CA SER A 116 -18.52 -9.71 5.23
C SER A 116 -17.43 -9.04 6.09
N ALA A 117 -16.25 -9.65 6.21
CA ALA A 117 -15.12 -9.08 6.94
C ALA A 117 -14.51 -7.86 6.20
N GLU A 118 -14.40 -7.90 4.87
CA GLU A 118 -13.94 -6.76 4.06
C GLU A 118 -14.83 -5.51 4.23
N ALA A 119 -16.13 -5.70 4.47
CA ALA A 119 -17.10 -4.63 4.72
C ALA A 119 -17.23 -4.23 6.20
N GLY A 120 -16.76 -5.04 7.15
CA GLY A 120 -16.81 -4.80 8.59
C GLY A 120 -15.73 -3.86 9.13
N VAL A 121 -15.86 -3.48 10.40
CA VAL A 121 -14.81 -2.80 11.18
C VAL A 121 -14.26 -3.79 12.21
N PRO A 122 -12.93 -4.03 12.25
CA PRO A 122 -12.37 -5.00 13.17
C PRO A 122 -12.43 -4.47 14.61
N LEU A 123 -12.63 -5.37 15.58
CA LEU A 123 -12.80 -5.02 16.99
C LEU A 123 -11.52 -4.41 17.57
N SER A 124 -10.36 -4.76 17.00
CA SER A 124 -9.06 -4.11 17.26
C SER A 124 -9.08 -2.59 17.10
N VAL A 125 -9.91 -2.03 16.22
CA VAL A 125 -10.06 -0.57 16.10
C VAL A 125 -10.70 0.01 17.36
N PHE A 126 -11.74 -0.64 17.89
CA PHE A 126 -12.42 -0.21 19.12
C PHE A 126 -11.56 -0.43 20.36
N THR A 127 -10.87 -1.58 20.46
CA THR A 127 -9.93 -1.80 21.57
C THR A 127 -8.72 -0.87 21.49
N GLY A 128 -8.31 -0.45 20.30
CA GLY A 128 -7.30 0.59 20.08
C GLY A 128 -7.73 1.94 20.68
N PHE A 129 -8.98 2.37 20.47
CA PHE A 129 -9.52 3.54 21.15
C PHE A 129 -9.54 3.37 22.67
N ALA A 130 -10.02 2.23 23.15
CA ALA A 130 -10.09 1.92 24.58
C ALA A 130 -8.70 1.94 25.24
N ALA A 131 -7.67 1.42 24.58
CA ALA A 131 -6.30 1.37 25.09
C ALA A 131 -5.71 2.76 25.36
N ARG A 132 -6.10 3.80 24.59
CA ARG A 132 -5.67 5.19 24.84
C ARG A 132 -6.19 5.74 26.17
N HIS A 133 -7.31 5.19 26.66
CA HIS A 133 -7.93 5.52 27.94
C HIS A 133 -7.85 4.33 28.91
N ALA A 134 -6.71 3.63 28.93
CA ALA A 134 -6.47 2.47 29.78
C ALA A 134 -6.88 2.73 31.25
N GLY A 135 -7.74 1.87 31.79
CA GLY A 135 -8.30 1.97 33.14
C GLY A 135 -9.48 2.93 33.29
N ARG A 136 -9.86 3.65 32.22
CA ARG A 136 -11.04 4.53 32.13
C ARG A 136 -11.85 4.33 30.83
N SER A 137 -11.72 3.15 30.23
CA SER A 137 -12.41 2.78 28.98
C SER A 137 -13.26 1.54 29.15
N ILE A 138 -14.43 1.50 28.51
CA ILE A 138 -15.27 0.31 28.47
C ILE A 138 -15.89 0.08 27.09
N ILE A 139 -15.84 -1.15 26.61
CA ILE A 139 -16.51 -1.58 25.38
C ILE A 139 -17.65 -2.51 25.78
N VAL A 140 -18.85 -2.27 25.27
CA VAL A 140 -20.04 -3.04 25.55
C VAL A 140 -20.58 -3.61 24.23
N LEU A 141 -20.60 -4.93 24.11
CA LEU A 141 -20.98 -5.67 22.92
C LEU A 141 -22.35 -6.33 23.12
N GLY A 142 -23.29 -5.99 22.26
CA GLY A 142 -24.63 -6.56 22.21
C GLY A 142 -24.81 -7.47 20.99
N THR A 143 -24.83 -8.78 21.21
CA THR A 143 -25.01 -9.79 20.13
C THR A 143 -26.22 -10.68 20.40
N ASN A 144 -26.87 -11.17 19.35
CA ASN A 144 -28.06 -12.03 19.45
C ASN A 144 -27.73 -13.52 19.60
N ASN A 145 -26.45 -13.86 19.73
CA ASN A 145 -26.03 -15.23 19.99
C ASN A 145 -26.02 -15.48 21.52
N ASP A 146 -26.59 -16.61 21.95
CA ASP A 146 -26.54 -17.07 23.34
C ASP A 146 -25.11 -17.47 23.77
N GLU A 147 -24.20 -17.65 22.81
CA GLU A 147 -22.77 -17.83 23.08
C GLU A 147 -22.06 -16.47 23.14
N PRO A 148 -21.33 -16.18 24.23
CA PRO A 148 -20.46 -15.02 24.28
C PRO A 148 -19.46 -15.10 23.12
N ILE A 149 -19.16 -13.95 22.51
CA ILE A 149 -18.07 -13.83 21.52
C ILE A 149 -16.79 -14.33 22.21
N ARG A 150 -16.31 -15.50 21.79
CA ARG A 150 -15.13 -16.18 22.34
C ARG A 150 -14.19 -16.47 21.18
N GLY A 151 -13.32 -15.51 20.89
CA GLY A 151 -12.37 -15.59 19.77
C GLY A 151 -11.73 -14.23 19.46
N GLY A 152 -10.55 -14.26 18.82
CA GLY A 152 -9.79 -13.08 18.38
C GLY A 152 -9.31 -12.10 19.46
N VAL A 153 -9.47 -10.79 19.21
CA VAL A 153 -9.01 -9.68 20.10
C VAL A 153 -9.51 -9.79 21.55
N LEU A 154 -10.59 -10.51 21.82
CA LEU A 154 -11.10 -10.72 23.18
C LEU A 154 -10.24 -11.66 24.03
N THR A 155 -9.32 -12.42 23.41
CA THR A 155 -8.33 -13.28 24.11
C THR A 155 -7.00 -12.58 24.40
N ASP A 156 -6.73 -11.45 23.75
CA ASP A 156 -5.51 -10.64 23.92
C ASP A 156 -5.90 -9.14 23.99
N LEU A 157 -6.68 -8.80 25.02
CA LEU A 157 -7.14 -7.43 25.22
C LEU A 157 -5.98 -6.53 25.67
N PRO A 158 -5.85 -5.31 25.12
CA PRO A 158 -4.85 -4.35 25.60
C PRO A 158 -4.99 -4.07 27.10
N ASP A 159 -3.86 -3.83 27.76
CA ASP A 159 -3.82 -3.51 29.19
C ASP A 159 -4.73 -2.32 29.51
N GLY A 160 -5.59 -2.47 30.52
CA GLY A 160 -6.50 -1.41 30.95
C GLY A 160 -7.84 -1.35 30.22
N VAL A 161 -8.10 -2.23 29.24
CA VAL A 161 -9.38 -2.26 28.52
C VAL A 161 -10.38 -3.20 29.21
N THR A 162 -11.57 -2.68 29.51
CA THR A 162 -12.71 -3.48 29.97
C THR A 162 -13.64 -3.79 28.80
N VAL A 163 -13.99 -5.06 28.59
CA VAL A 163 -15.02 -5.46 27.62
C VAL A 163 -16.16 -6.17 28.33
N VAL A 164 -17.39 -5.77 28.01
CA VAL A 164 -18.63 -6.36 28.49
C VAL A 164 -19.38 -6.94 27.29
N ASN A 165 -19.87 -8.17 27.42
CA ASN A 165 -20.57 -8.86 26.36
C ASN A 165 -21.89 -9.43 26.88
N GLY A 166 -22.97 -9.26 26.14
CA GLY A 166 -24.26 -9.85 26.48
C GLY A 166 -25.29 -9.74 25.37
N THR A 167 -26.49 -10.23 25.66
CA THR A 167 -27.65 -10.00 24.78
C THR A 167 -27.99 -8.51 24.74
N PRO A 168 -28.62 -7.99 23.67
CA PRO A 168 -29.00 -6.58 23.60
C PRO A 168 -29.83 -6.10 24.80
N SER A 169 -30.72 -6.95 25.32
CA SER A 169 -31.52 -6.66 26.51
C SER A 169 -30.70 -6.63 27.81
N ALA A 170 -29.65 -7.46 27.91
CA ALA A 170 -28.71 -7.42 29.02
C ALA A 170 -27.81 -6.18 28.95
N VAL A 171 -27.35 -5.81 27.75
CA VAL A 171 -26.56 -4.59 27.51
C VAL A 171 -27.36 -3.34 27.88
N LEU A 172 -28.63 -3.24 27.48
CA LEU A 172 -29.48 -2.10 27.85
C LEU A 172 -29.60 -1.95 29.37
N ARG A 173 -29.89 -3.06 30.09
CA ARG A 173 -29.97 -3.06 31.55
C ARG A 173 -28.63 -2.70 32.18
N PHE A 174 -27.54 -3.30 31.72
CA PHE A 174 -26.19 -2.98 32.18
C PHE A 174 -25.88 -1.49 32.04
N VAL A 175 -26.22 -0.88 30.90
CA VAL A 175 -26.02 0.55 30.71
C VAL A 175 -26.87 1.35 31.68
N GLN A 176 -28.15 1.02 31.84
CA GLN A 176 -29.06 1.77 32.72
C GLN A 176 -28.72 1.65 34.21
N ASP A 177 -28.34 0.45 34.66
CA ASP A 177 -28.18 0.14 36.07
C ASP A 177 -26.76 0.39 36.59
N SER A 178 -25.76 0.31 35.70
CA SER A 178 -24.33 0.39 36.05
C SER A 178 -23.59 1.51 35.33
N LEU A 179 -23.60 1.54 33.98
CA LEU A 179 -22.76 2.46 33.21
C LEU A 179 -23.23 3.92 33.31
N ALA A 180 -24.52 4.14 33.11
CA ALA A 180 -25.19 5.44 33.13
C ALA A 180 -25.71 5.78 34.54
N ARG A 181 -24.94 5.41 35.58
CA ARG A 181 -25.26 5.72 36.97
C ARG A 181 -24.03 6.25 37.68
N ARG A 182 -24.12 7.46 38.25
CA ARG A 182 -23.05 8.01 39.10
C ARG A 182 -22.78 7.08 40.29
N GLY A 183 -21.54 6.60 40.37
CA GLY A 183 -21.12 5.65 41.41
C GLY A 183 -21.50 4.19 41.15
N GLY A 184 -22.05 3.85 39.98
CA GLY A 184 -22.31 2.47 39.58
C GLY A 184 -21.01 1.67 39.44
N VAL A 185 -20.96 0.48 40.04
CA VAL A 185 -19.81 -0.42 39.99
C VAL A 185 -20.03 -1.42 38.85
N ILE A 186 -19.07 -1.49 37.93
CA ILE A 186 -19.20 -2.30 36.71
C ILE A 186 -19.22 -3.82 36.99
N ASN A 187 -18.67 -4.25 38.13
CA ASN A 187 -18.39 -5.67 38.43
C ASN A 187 -19.60 -6.44 38.96
N GLU A 188 -20.72 -5.76 39.27
CA GLU A 188 -21.89 -6.34 39.92
C GLU A 188 -23.03 -6.68 38.94
N ALA A 189 -22.77 -6.63 37.64
CA ALA A 189 -23.81 -6.80 36.63
C ALA A 189 -24.15 -8.27 36.35
N ASP A 190 -25.41 -8.63 36.57
CA ASP A 190 -25.98 -9.93 36.20
C ASP A 190 -26.26 -9.99 34.68
N ASP A 191 -26.19 -11.19 34.10
CA ASP A 191 -26.49 -11.50 32.68
C ASP A 191 -25.53 -10.94 31.61
N VAL A 192 -24.38 -10.39 32.02
CA VAL A 192 -23.30 -9.98 31.11
C VAL A 192 -21.99 -10.68 31.46
N THR A 193 -21.16 -10.94 30.47
CA THR A 193 -19.81 -11.46 30.65
C THR A 193 -18.82 -10.30 30.57
N ILE A 194 -18.02 -10.12 31.62
CA ILE A 194 -16.99 -9.08 31.67
C ILE A 194 -15.62 -9.74 31.44
N SER A 195 -14.77 -9.11 30.63
CA SER A 195 -13.43 -9.57 30.26
C SER A 195 -12.45 -8.40 30.22
N GLY A 196 -11.15 -8.68 30.35
CA GLY A 196 -10.09 -7.67 30.36
C GLY A 196 -9.79 -7.10 31.75
N TYR A 197 -9.32 -5.85 31.79
CA TYR A 197 -8.93 -5.17 33.03
C TYR A 197 -10.15 -4.61 33.76
N VAL A 198 -10.44 -5.15 34.94
CA VAL A 198 -11.63 -4.79 35.73
C VAL A 198 -11.21 -4.45 37.17
N PRO A 199 -10.92 -3.17 37.48
CA PRO A 199 -10.63 -2.74 38.84
C PRO A 199 -11.77 -3.05 39.82
N PRO A 200 -11.49 -3.36 41.10
CA PRO A 200 -12.51 -3.61 42.13
C PRO A 200 -13.52 -2.46 42.33
N ASP A 201 -13.14 -1.22 41.99
CA ASP A 201 -13.93 0.00 42.12
C ASP A 201 -14.12 0.73 40.78
N PHE A 202 -14.13 0.00 39.66
CA PHE A 202 -14.26 0.63 38.35
C PHE A 202 -15.61 1.34 38.20
N ARG A 203 -15.55 2.64 37.92
CA ARG A 203 -16.69 3.54 37.73
C ARG A 203 -16.49 4.34 36.47
N PHE A 204 -17.45 4.26 35.56
CA PHE A 204 -17.43 5.08 34.35
C PHE A 204 -17.75 6.55 34.66
N LEU A 205 -18.79 6.78 35.48
CA LEU A 205 -19.21 8.12 35.92
C LEU A 205 -18.66 8.41 37.32
N GLY A 206 -17.56 9.16 37.41
CA GLY A 206 -16.99 9.64 38.68
C GLY A 206 -15.55 10.15 38.66
N ASP A 207 -15.19 10.96 39.67
CA ASP A 207 -13.91 11.67 39.83
C ASP A 207 -12.68 10.80 40.21
N GLY A 208 -12.76 9.47 40.08
CA GLY A 208 -11.76 8.54 40.61
C GLY A 208 -10.62 8.23 39.65
N GLY A 209 -9.50 8.95 39.75
CA GLY A 209 -8.19 8.39 39.37
C GLY A 209 -7.78 7.26 40.34
N PRO A 210 -6.86 6.36 39.95
CA PRO A 210 -6.41 5.29 40.85
C PRO A 210 -5.82 5.88 42.13
N SER A 211 -6.40 5.52 43.28
CA SER A 211 -5.88 5.88 44.59
C SER A 211 -4.50 5.24 44.78
N VAL A 212 -3.46 6.08 44.75
CA VAL A 212 -2.15 5.74 45.32
C VAL A 212 -2.38 5.42 46.80
N ILE A 213 -2.19 4.15 47.18
CA ILE A 213 -2.35 3.71 48.57
C ILE A 213 -1.31 4.44 49.42
N GLY A 214 -1.79 5.40 50.21
CA GLY A 214 -1.02 6.06 51.25
C GLY A 214 -0.55 5.06 52.30
N SER A 215 0.69 5.25 52.73
CA SER A 215 1.26 4.58 53.91
C SER A 215 0.36 4.80 55.12
N GLY A 216 -0.31 3.73 55.54
CA GLY A 216 -1.13 3.67 56.75
C GLY A 216 -0.66 2.51 57.61
N THR A 217 0.23 2.79 58.55
CA THR A 217 0.58 1.92 59.66
C THR A 217 -0.69 1.49 60.40
N ARG A 218 -1.00 0.19 60.40
CA ARG A 218 -1.97 -0.40 61.32
C ARG A 218 -1.31 -1.52 62.11
N SER A 219 -1.13 -1.24 63.38
CA SER A 219 -0.67 -2.11 64.45
C SER A 219 -1.43 -3.45 64.43
N VAL A 220 -0.69 -4.56 64.51
CA VAL A 220 -1.25 -5.86 64.85
C VAL A 220 -0.77 -6.22 66.25
N ASP A 221 -1.77 -6.59 67.04
CA ASP A 221 -1.76 -7.01 68.41
C ASP A 221 -0.81 -8.19 68.67
N THR A 222 -0.14 -8.16 69.82
CA THR A 222 0.81 -9.17 70.28
C THR A 222 0.12 -10.24 71.12
N THR A 223 0.23 -11.52 70.76
CA THR A 223 0.16 -12.65 71.72
C THR A 223 0.99 -13.82 71.17
N PRO A 224 1.74 -14.59 72.01
CA PRO A 224 3.02 -15.17 71.61
C PRO A 224 2.97 -16.63 71.11
N LEU A 225 3.90 -16.87 70.19
CA LEU A 225 4.63 -18.09 69.83
C LEU A 225 4.44 -19.32 70.73
N ASP A 226 3.94 -20.41 70.14
CA ASP A 226 4.64 -21.69 70.13
C ASP A 226 4.14 -22.50 68.93
N GLU A 227 4.99 -22.66 67.90
CA GLU A 227 5.02 -23.84 67.01
C GLU A 227 6.16 -23.66 66.00
N THR A 228 7.09 -24.62 66.05
CA THR A 228 8.26 -24.77 65.18
C THR A 228 7.95 -24.64 63.68
N PRO A 229 8.76 -23.92 62.88
CA PRO A 229 8.56 -23.83 61.43
C PRO A 229 9.05 -25.11 60.72
N PRO A 230 8.35 -25.59 59.67
CA PRO A 230 8.95 -26.54 58.74
C PRO A 230 9.97 -25.81 57.86
N GLU A 231 11.11 -26.46 57.61
CA GLU A 231 12.15 -26.01 56.68
C GLU A 231 11.55 -25.74 55.30
N ARG A 232 11.49 -24.46 54.89
CA ARG A 232 11.28 -24.11 53.49
C ARG A 232 12.62 -24.24 52.77
N THR A 233 12.73 -25.25 51.92
CA THR A 233 13.75 -25.31 50.88
C THR A 233 13.59 -24.09 49.97
N LEU A 234 14.60 -23.21 49.93
CA LEU A 234 14.72 -22.20 48.90
C LEU A 234 15.11 -22.90 47.59
N SER A 235 14.12 -23.29 46.80
CA SER A 235 14.35 -23.71 45.42
C SER A 235 14.94 -22.52 44.65
N THR A 236 16.17 -22.66 44.15
CA THR A 236 16.72 -21.78 43.10
C THR A 236 15.68 -21.67 41.96
N PRO A 237 15.35 -20.47 41.45
CA PRO A 237 14.45 -20.35 40.32
C PRO A 237 14.97 -21.20 39.17
N SER A 238 14.11 -22.05 38.61
CA SER A 238 14.42 -22.80 37.40
C SER A 238 14.82 -21.81 36.30
N ALA A 239 15.58 -22.27 35.30
CA ALA A 239 15.89 -21.45 34.12
C ALA A 239 14.63 -20.87 33.47
N ASN A 240 13.51 -21.60 33.56
CA ASN A 240 12.19 -21.17 33.11
C ASN A 240 11.63 -20.00 33.96
N ASP A 241 11.76 -20.07 35.28
CA ASP A 241 11.31 -19.01 36.20
C ASP A 241 12.12 -17.72 35.99
N ALA A 242 13.42 -17.85 35.69
CA ALA A 242 14.27 -16.70 35.38
C ALA A 242 13.88 -16.03 34.05
N GLN A 243 13.58 -16.81 33.01
CA GLN A 243 13.09 -16.31 31.73
C GLN A 243 11.73 -15.62 31.88
N GLU A 244 10.80 -16.21 32.62
CA GLU A 244 9.46 -15.64 32.86
C GLU A 244 9.53 -14.32 33.64
N ASN A 245 10.39 -14.25 34.65
CA ASN A 245 10.63 -13.01 35.40
C ASN A 245 11.26 -11.92 34.52
N PHE A 246 12.21 -12.27 33.64
CA PHE A 246 12.85 -11.33 32.73
C PHE A 246 11.89 -10.88 31.61
N TRP A 247 11.02 -11.77 31.14
CA TRP A 247 9.94 -11.46 30.20
C TRP A 247 8.95 -10.45 30.78
N ARG A 248 8.46 -10.66 32.01
CA ARG A 248 7.58 -9.68 32.68
C ARG A 248 8.22 -8.29 32.82
N LEU A 249 9.52 -8.23 33.09
CA LEU A 249 10.26 -6.97 33.17
C LEU A 249 10.41 -6.30 31.80
N THR A 250 10.52 -7.10 30.74
CA THR A 250 10.63 -6.62 29.36
C THR A 250 9.32 -5.98 28.91
N VAL A 251 8.19 -6.67 29.12
CA VAL A 251 6.86 -6.16 28.78
C VAL A 251 6.48 -4.94 29.62
N SER A 252 6.78 -4.94 30.93
CA SER A 252 6.45 -3.79 31.79
C SER A 252 7.21 -2.51 31.43
N ARG A 253 8.40 -2.64 30.84
CA ARG A 253 9.19 -1.51 30.35
C ARG A 253 8.78 -1.06 28.95
N ASN A 254 8.30 -1.97 28.11
CA ASN A 254 7.85 -1.72 26.74
C ASN A 254 8.75 -0.75 25.94
N THR A 255 10.05 -1.02 25.89
CA THR A 255 11.04 -0.19 25.18
C THR A 255 11.87 -1.04 24.24
N GLU A 256 12.33 -0.44 23.13
CA GLU A 256 13.20 -1.08 22.13
C GLU A 256 14.38 -1.81 22.80
N ALA A 257 15.13 -1.09 23.64
CA ALA A 257 16.27 -1.63 24.37
C ALA A 257 15.93 -2.81 25.31
N SER A 258 14.71 -2.86 25.85
CA SER A 258 14.29 -3.97 26.71
C SER A 258 13.99 -5.23 25.91
N TYR A 259 13.33 -5.09 24.75
CA TYR A 259 13.05 -6.23 23.87
C TYR A 259 14.31 -6.76 23.17
N GLU A 260 15.23 -5.89 22.76
CA GLU A 260 16.54 -6.29 22.24
C GLU A 260 17.33 -7.07 23.30
N ALA A 261 17.39 -6.57 24.53
CA ALA A 261 18.06 -7.27 25.63
C ALA A 261 17.42 -8.64 25.93
N TYR A 262 16.12 -8.80 25.73
CA TYR A 262 15.43 -10.09 25.87
C TYR A 262 15.85 -11.07 24.77
N ILE A 263 15.83 -10.63 23.51
CA ILE A 263 16.17 -11.46 22.33
C ILE A 263 17.64 -11.90 22.39
N ASP A 264 18.56 -10.99 22.73
CA ASP A 264 19.99 -11.29 22.86
C ASP A 264 20.28 -12.28 24.00
N ARG A 265 19.55 -12.16 25.11
CA ARG A 265 19.73 -12.99 26.32
C ARG A 265 19.14 -14.39 26.12
N TYR A 266 18.05 -14.52 25.37
CA TYR A 266 17.28 -15.76 25.22
C TYR A 266 17.00 -16.05 23.74
N VAL A 267 18.03 -16.35 22.95
CA VAL A 267 17.93 -16.55 21.48
C VAL A 267 16.86 -17.57 21.06
N ASP A 268 16.69 -18.66 21.81
CA ASP A 268 15.67 -19.69 21.58
C ASP A 268 14.57 -19.66 22.66
N GLY A 269 14.32 -18.49 23.23
CA GLY A 269 13.38 -18.31 24.34
C GLY A 269 11.91 -18.41 23.92
N ARG A 270 11.06 -18.85 24.84
CA ARG A 270 9.61 -19.01 24.63
C ARG A 270 8.93 -17.76 24.07
N TYR A 271 9.37 -16.58 24.49
CA TYR A 271 8.79 -15.28 24.12
C TYR A 271 9.56 -14.53 23.03
N VAL A 272 10.52 -15.16 22.33
CA VAL A 272 11.31 -14.47 21.29
C VAL A 272 10.44 -13.99 20.14
N GLY A 273 9.49 -14.79 19.68
CA GLY A 273 8.55 -14.38 18.62
C GLY A 273 7.75 -13.14 19.01
N GLU A 274 7.19 -13.15 20.23
CA GLU A 274 6.43 -12.01 20.76
C GLU A 274 7.31 -10.78 21.00
N ALA A 275 8.54 -10.95 21.51
CA ALA A 275 9.51 -9.88 21.68
C ALA A 275 9.87 -9.22 20.34
N GLN A 276 10.04 -10.01 19.28
CA GLN A 276 10.34 -9.52 17.93
C GLN A 276 9.16 -8.76 17.32
N GLU A 277 7.94 -9.21 17.57
CA GLU A 277 6.71 -8.55 17.13
C GLU A 277 6.51 -7.20 17.83
N ARG A 278 6.57 -7.17 19.17
CA ARG A 278 6.48 -5.93 19.95
C ARG A 278 7.60 -4.93 19.63
N LEU A 279 8.82 -5.42 19.39
CA LEU A 279 9.94 -4.60 18.93
C LEU A 279 9.67 -4.00 17.55
N ARG A 280 9.04 -4.75 16.64
CA ARG A 280 8.64 -4.25 15.32
C ARG A 280 7.59 -3.15 15.45
N ASP A 281 6.58 -3.34 16.29
CA ASP A 281 5.52 -2.35 16.51
C ASP A 281 6.06 -1.05 17.10
N LEU A 282 6.95 -1.13 18.09
CA LEU A 282 7.62 0.05 18.67
C LEU A 282 8.47 0.82 17.66
N ARG A 283 9.01 0.13 16.65
CA ARG A 283 9.80 0.73 15.57
C ARG A 283 8.94 1.26 14.42
N THR A 284 7.67 0.88 14.37
CA THR A 284 6.78 1.24 13.25
C THR A 284 6.20 2.63 13.49
N THR A 285 6.62 3.58 12.67
CA THR A 285 6.15 4.98 12.73
C THR A 285 4.65 5.11 12.45
N ASP A 286 4.03 6.21 12.87
CA ASP A 286 2.60 6.47 12.59
C ASP A 286 2.34 6.57 11.08
N GLU A 287 3.28 7.13 10.32
CA GLU A 287 3.23 7.21 8.86
C GLU A 287 3.34 5.83 8.19
N GLU A 288 4.16 4.93 8.72
CA GLU A 288 4.27 3.55 8.25
C GLU A 288 3.00 2.77 8.55
N ARG A 289 2.43 2.90 9.76
CA ARG A 289 1.14 2.30 10.11
C ARG A 289 0.01 2.81 9.21
N PHE A 290 0.02 4.11 8.91
CA PHE A 290 -0.94 4.70 8.00
C PHE A 290 -0.81 4.13 6.58
N GLU A 291 0.40 4.05 6.01
CA GLU A 291 0.61 3.44 4.69
C GLU A 291 0.17 1.96 4.66
N ILE A 292 0.45 1.19 5.73
CA ILE A 292 -0.01 -0.20 5.86
C ILE A 292 -1.55 -0.25 5.85
N SER A 293 -2.22 0.67 6.55
CA SER A 293 -3.69 0.75 6.61
C SER A 293 -4.36 1.02 5.26
N LEU A 294 -3.62 1.58 4.30
CA LEU A 294 -4.11 1.77 2.92
C LEU A 294 -4.34 0.45 2.19
N GLY A 295 -3.80 -0.66 2.69
CA GLY A 295 -3.99 -1.98 2.09
C GLY A 295 -3.47 -2.05 0.65
N LEU A 296 -2.41 -1.28 0.33
CA LEU A 296 -1.93 -1.15 -1.04
C LEU A 296 -1.61 -2.52 -1.64
N THR A 297 -2.29 -2.85 -2.74
CA THR A 297 -2.04 -4.08 -3.47
C THR A 297 -0.65 -4.04 -4.09
N ARG A 298 -0.13 -5.22 -4.44
CA ARG A 298 1.16 -5.31 -5.13
C ARG A 298 1.19 -4.50 -6.42
N GLU A 299 0.07 -4.47 -7.13
CA GLU A 299 -0.11 -3.71 -8.37
C GLU A 299 -0.08 -2.20 -8.12
N GLN A 300 -0.79 -1.71 -7.10
CA GLN A 300 -0.75 -0.29 -6.72
C GLN A 300 0.66 0.16 -6.29
N LYS A 301 1.42 -0.72 -5.63
CA LYS A 301 2.82 -0.46 -5.29
C LYS A 301 3.72 -0.39 -6.53
N GLN A 302 3.47 -1.23 -7.53
CA GLN A 302 4.17 -1.16 -8.82
C GLN A 302 3.85 0.14 -9.56
N ASP A 303 2.60 0.62 -9.51
CA ASP A 303 2.23 1.91 -10.08
C ASP A 303 3.02 3.06 -9.46
N ILE A 304 3.11 3.09 -8.13
CA ILE A 304 3.88 4.10 -7.41
C ILE A 304 5.37 4.04 -7.79
N GLN A 305 5.97 2.85 -7.86
CA GLN A 305 7.37 2.70 -8.27
C GLN A 305 7.63 3.16 -9.70
N ARG A 306 6.66 2.92 -10.59
CA ARG A 306 6.70 3.34 -12.00
C ARG A 306 6.58 4.84 -12.13
N ASP A 307 5.65 5.45 -11.41
CA ASP A 307 5.44 6.90 -11.39
C ASP A 307 6.69 7.62 -10.88
N LEU A 308 7.29 7.12 -9.78
CA LEU A 308 8.57 7.62 -9.26
C LEU A 308 9.69 7.50 -10.30
N SER A 309 9.81 6.35 -10.97
CA SER A 309 10.82 6.13 -12.00
C SER A 309 10.63 7.10 -13.18
N LEU A 310 9.39 7.33 -13.62
CA LEU A 310 9.06 8.27 -14.70
C LEU A 310 9.46 9.72 -14.37
N LEU A 311 9.32 10.10 -13.10
CA LEU A 311 9.75 11.40 -12.60
C LEU A 311 11.27 11.50 -12.35
N GLY A 312 12.01 10.41 -12.57
CA GLY A 312 13.47 10.36 -12.46
C GLY A 312 14.00 9.94 -11.08
N TYR A 313 13.15 9.38 -10.21
CA TYR A 313 13.58 8.84 -8.92
C TYR A 313 13.89 7.34 -9.03
N ASP A 314 15.10 6.94 -8.65
CA ASP A 314 15.55 5.55 -8.72
C ASP A 314 14.95 4.69 -7.60
N THR A 315 14.01 3.83 -7.95
CA THR A 315 13.39 2.86 -7.02
C THR A 315 14.20 1.56 -6.89
N ARG A 316 15.23 1.37 -7.72
CA ARG A 316 15.98 0.10 -7.88
C ARG A 316 15.11 -1.07 -8.34
N GLY A 317 14.09 -0.77 -9.14
CA GLY A 317 13.16 -1.75 -9.73
C GLY A 317 11.69 -1.47 -9.43
N ILE A 318 10.80 -2.15 -10.16
CA ILE A 318 9.33 -1.98 -10.11
C ILE A 318 8.68 -3.32 -9.75
N ASP A 319 8.89 -3.82 -8.53
CA ASP A 319 8.54 -5.19 -8.09
C ASP A 319 7.26 -5.27 -7.24
N GLY A 320 6.74 -4.13 -6.83
CA GLY A 320 5.63 -3.99 -5.88
C GLY A 320 6.09 -4.15 -4.43
N ILE A 321 7.40 -4.10 -4.17
CA ILE A 321 7.99 -4.21 -2.85
C ILE A 321 8.67 -2.88 -2.49
N PHE A 322 8.22 -2.25 -1.41
CA PHE A 322 8.79 -0.99 -0.95
C PHE A 322 10.04 -1.23 -0.08
N GLY A 323 11.13 -1.61 -0.74
CA GLY A 323 12.44 -1.76 -0.12
C GLY A 323 13.19 -0.43 0.08
N PRO A 324 14.44 -0.46 0.59
CA PRO A 324 15.23 0.74 0.87
C PRO A 324 15.43 1.69 -0.32
N GLY A 325 15.47 1.15 -1.55
CA GLY A 325 15.53 1.94 -2.79
C GLY A 325 14.26 2.77 -2.99
N THR A 326 13.11 2.11 -3.06
CA THR A 326 11.79 2.77 -3.16
C THR A 326 11.53 3.76 -2.03
N ARG A 327 11.84 3.41 -0.78
CA ARG A 327 11.71 4.33 0.37
C ARG A 327 12.58 5.59 0.21
N GLY A 328 13.78 5.45 -0.35
CA GLY A 328 14.65 6.57 -0.70
C GLY A 328 14.07 7.46 -1.80
N ALA A 329 13.54 6.84 -2.86
CA ALA A 329 12.86 7.53 -3.95
C ALA A 329 11.63 8.32 -3.45
N ILE A 330 10.77 7.69 -2.64
CA ILE A 330 9.61 8.33 -2.01
C ILE A 330 10.04 9.54 -1.19
N ARG A 331 11.05 9.41 -0.31
CA ARG A 331 11.56 10.55 0.49
C ARG A 331 12.04 11.70 -0.38
N THR A 332 12.79 11.39 -1.43
CA THR A 332 13.36 12.40 -2.32
C THR A 332 12.25 13.15 -3.07
N TRP A 333 11.25 12.41 -3.56
CA TRP A 333 10.07 13.00 -4.18
C TRP A 333 9.26 13.84 -3.18
N GLN A 334 8.98 13.32 -1.98
CA GLN A 334 8.27 14.03 -0.91
C GLN A 334 8.94 15.36 -0.56
N GLN A 335 10.27 15.38 -0.43
CA GLN A 335 11.03 16.61 -0.15
C GLN A 335 10.84 17.66 -1.25
N ARG A 336 10.89 17.25 -2.52
CA ARG A 336 10.67 18.14 -3.66
C ARG A 336 9.24 18.65 -3.72
N ALA A 337 8.27 17.78 -3.44
CA ALA A 337 6.84 18.10 -3.45
C ALA A 337 6.39 18.91 -2.21
N GLY A 338 7.29 19.13 -1.23
CA GLY A 338 7.00 19.93 -0.03
C GLY A 338 6.31 19.16 1.09
N PHE A 339 6.31 17.83 1.03
CA PHE A 339 5.79 16.96 2.08
C PHE A 339 6.86 16.61 3.13
N GLY A 340 6.42 16.12 4.29
CA GLY A 340 7.30 15.46 5.25
C GLY A 340 7.95 14.22 4.62
N ALA A 341 9.29 14.15 4.66
CA ALA A 341 10.09 13.11 3.99
C ALA A 341 10.15 11.80 4.79
N SER A 342 8.99 11.23 5.10
CA SER A 342 8.87 10.01 5.91
C SER A 342 9.31 8.76 5.13
N GLY A 343 9.14 8.74 3.81
CA GLY A 343 9.34 7.56 2.97
C GLY A 343 8.13 6.63 2.92
N PHE A 344 7.04 7.01 3.57
CA PHE A 344 5.75 6.32 3.58
C PHE A 344 4.69 7.22 2.98
N MET A 345 3.77 6.65 2.20
CA MET A 345 2.86 7.40 1.35
C MET A 345 1.45 7.52 1.95
N SER A 346 0.82 8.68 1.76
CA SER A 346 -0.61 8.90 2.01
C SER A 346 -1.45 8.89 0.73
N PRO A 347 -2.78 8.75 0.79
CA PRO A 347 -3.66 8.82 -0.40
C PRO A 347 -3.47 10.09 -1.23
N ASP A 348 -3.37 11.24 -0.56
CA ASP A 348 -3.15 12.53 -1.23
C ASP A 348 -1.77 12.61 -1.89
N GLN A 349 -0.76 11.99 -1.29
CA GLN A 349 0.57 11.89 -1.90
C GLN A 349 0.55 10.97 -3.12
N ILE A 350 -0.13 9.82 -3.04
CA ILE A 350 -0.29 8.90 -4.19
C ILE A 350 -1.00 9.61 -5.35
N SER A 351 -2.07 10.37 -5.09
CA SER A 351 -2.79 11.10 -6.13
C SER A 351 -1.95 12.21 -6.76
N THR A 352 -1.18 12.95 -5.94
CA THR A 352 -0.25 13.99 -6.41
C THR A 352 0.87 13.40 -7.27
N LEU A 353 1.52 12.33 -6.80
CA LEU A 353 2.57 11.63 -7.55
C LEU A 353 2.07 11.19 -8.92
N ARG A 354 0.87 10.59 -8.97
CA ARG A 354 0.28 10.10 -10.21
C ARG A 354 -0.04 11.24 -11.19
N ALA A 355 -0.52 12.38 -10.68
CA ALA A 355 -0.78 13.56 -11.51
C ALA A 355 0.51 14.10 -12.15
N GLU A 356 1.57 14.25 -11.37
CA GLU A 356 2.90 14.67 -11.87
C GLU A 356 3.46 13.68 -12.91
N ALA A 357 3.34 12.38 -12.64
CA ALA A 357 3.79 11.34 -13.54
C ALA A 357 3.02 11.37 -14.87
N SER A 358 1.70 11.57 -14.83
CA SER A 358 0.88 11.73 -16.04
C SER A 358 1.31 12.94 -16.86
N GLU A 359 1.53 14.10 -16.23
CA GLU A 359 2.00 15.30 -16.93
C GLU A 359 3.38 15.07 -17.56
N ARG A 360 4.29 14.38 -16.85
CA ARG A 360 5.60 14.03 -17.39
C ARG A 360 5.49 13.08 -18.58
N ALA A 361 4.57 12.12 -18.56
CA ALA A 361 4.31 11.23 -19.68
C ALA A 361 3.87 12.02 -20.93
N ASP A 362 2.92 12.94 -20.76
CA ASP A 362 2.38 13.77 -21.84
C ASP A 362 3.46 14.65 -22.49
N VAL A 363 4.32 15.26 -21.66
CA VAL A 363 5.46 16.06 -22.14
C VAL A 363 6.43 15.21 -22.96
N LEU A 364 6.80 14.03 -22.45
CA LEU A 364 7.70 13.11 -23.18
C LEU A 364 7.08 12.64 -24.50
N GLU A 365 5.77 12.39 -24.54
CA GLU A 365 5.08 12.05 -25.78
C GLU A 365 5.11 13.21 -26.78
N ALA A 366 4.85 14.43 -26.33
CA ALA A 366 4.87 15.61 -27.19
C ALA A 366 6.28 15.89 -27.74
N GLU A 367 7.32 15.74 -26.91
CA GLU A 367 8.72 15.86 -27.33
C GLU A 367 9.09 14.82 -28.40
N GLU A 368 8.73 13.56 -28.20
CA GLU A 368 9.02 12.49 -29.17
C GLU A 368 8.23 12.66 -30.47
N ARG A 369 6.96 13.06 -30.37
CA ARG A 369 6.13 13.39 -31.53
C ARG A 369 6.74 14.51 -32.35
N SER A 370 7.16 15.60 -31.69
CA SER A 370 7.84 16.72 -32.34
C SER A 370 9.15 16.28 -32.98
N ARG A 371 9.98 15.48 -32.28
CA ARG A 371 11.24 14.95 -32.81
C ARG A 371 11.01 14.12 -34.08
N ARG A 372 9.97 13.28 -34.09
CA ARG A 372 9.60 12.46 -35.24
C ARG A 372 9.06 13.29 -36.40
N GLU A 373 8.21 14.27 -36.13
CA GLU A 373 7.71 15.20 -37.15
C GLU A 373 8.85 16.01 -37.76
N ASP A 374 9.82 16.43 -36.94
CA ASP A 374 11.05 17.08 -37.39
C ASP A 374 11.89 16.16 -38.27
N LEU A 375 12.08 14.90 -37.87
CA LEU A 375 12.79 13.91 -38.70
C LEU A 375 12.09 13.69 -40.03
N ARG A 376 10.76 13.49 -40.02
CA ARG A 376 9.94 13.33 -41.22
C ARG A 376 10.02 14.53 -42.14
N ARG A 377 9.90 15.73 -41.59
CA ARG A 377 10.02 16.97 -42.36
C ARG A 377 11.40 17.09 -43.00
N ARG A 378 12.48 16.82 -42.23
CA ARG A 378 13.85 16.86 -42.75
C ARG A 378 14.09 15.83 -43.85
N ASP A 379 13.57 14.63 -43.67
CA ASP A 379 13.59 13.55 -44.64
C ASP A 379 12.91 13.98 -45.94
N GLU A 380 11.66 14.44 -45.87
CA GLU A 380 10.88 14.83 -47.04
C GLU A 380 11.44 16.07 -47.75
N GLU A 381 11.95 17.05 -46.99
CA GLU A 381 12.68 18.19 -47.56
C GLU A 381 13.97 17.76 -48.28
N TYR A 382 14.73 16.84 -47.69
CA TYR A 382 15.95 16.33 -48.28
C TYR A 382 15.64 15.56 -49.56
N TRP A 383 14.64 14.68 -49.52
CA TRP A 383 14.16 13.92 -50.66
C TRP A 383 13.70 14.81 -51.82
N SER A 384 12.92 15.84 -51.50
CA SER A 384 12.41 16.80 -52.49
C SER A 384 13.53 17.62 -53.14
N ARG A 385 14.59 17.98 -52.38
CA ARG A 385 15.74 18.74 -52.89
C ARG A 385 16.57 17.96 -53.91
N MET A 386 16.65 16.64 -53.80
CA MET A 386 17.37 15.80 -54.76
C MET A 386 16.69 15.75 -56.13
N GLY A 387 15.41 16.13 -56.24
CA GLY A 387 14.67 16.08 -57.51
C GLY A 387 14.32 14.65 -57.94
N ALA A 388 13.85 14.48 -59.18
CA ALA A 388 13.40 13.18 -59.71
C ALA A 388 14.51 12.35 -60.36
N GLU A 389 15.54 13.00 -60.91
CA GLU A 389 16.73 12.35 -61.46
C GLU A 389 17.81 12.35 -60.38
N ARG A 390 17.88 11.25 -59.62
CA ARG A 390 18.82 11.08 -58.51
C ARG A 390 19.95 10.16 -58.91
N ASP A 391 21.18 10.53 -58.61
CA ASP A 391 22.33 9.68 -58.88
C ASP A 391 22.60 8.67 -57.74
N GLU A 392 23.51 7.75 -57.99
CA GLU A 392 23.87 6.70 -57.04
C GLU A 392 24.44 7.24 -55.71
N ASN A 393 25.19 8.35 -55.76
CA ASN A 393 25.81 8.92 -54.57
C ASN A 393 24.78 9.66 -53.72
N GLU A 394 23.86 10.38 -54.34
CA GLU A 394 22.77 11.08 -53.67
C GLU A 394 21.83 10.11 -52.93
N LEU A 395 21.44 9.02 -53.60
CA LEU A 395 20.62 7.97 -53.01
C LEU A 395 21.33 7.25 -51.85
N ARG A 396 22.66 7.07 -51.93
CA ARG A 396 23.45 6.53 -50.82
C ARG A 396 23.50 7.50 -49.63
N ASP A 397 23.75 8.78 -49.87
CA ASP A 397 23.81 9.79 -48.80
C ASP A 397 22.44 9.93 -48.11
N TYR A 398 21.35 9.85 -48.87
CA TYR A 398 20.01 9.76 -48.30
C TYR A 398 19.84 8.56 -47.36
N LEU A 399 20.16 7.35 -47.82
CA LEU A 399 20.01 6.12 -47.05
C LEU A 399 20.93 6.04 -45.83
N ASP A 400 22.07 6.75 -45.82
CA ASP A 400 22.92 6.83 -44.62
C ASP A 400 22.34 7.79 -43.57
N ARG A 401 21.69 8.87 -44.00
CA ARG A 401 21.08 9.87 -43.12
C ARG A 401 19.69 9.47 -42.62
N PHE A 402 18.92 8.78 -43.44
CA PHE A 402 17.54 8.38 -43.18
C PHE A 402 17.35 6.89 -43.51
N PRO A 403 17.94 5.97 -42.74
CA PRO A 403 17.93 4.54 -43.05
C PRO A 403 16.53 3.90 -43.02
N ASP A 404 15.65 4.44 -42.18
CA ASP A 404 14.23 4.06 -42.06
C ASP A 404 13.29 5.25 -42.38
N GLY A 405 13.78 6.20 -43.19
CA GLY A 405 13.00 7.33 -43.68
C GLY A 405 11.84 6.92 -44.60
N LEU A 406 10.90 7.85 -44.81
CA LEU A 406 9.70 7.72 -45.62
C LEU A 406 9.99 7.22 -47.05
N HIS A 407 11.14 7.58 -47.62
CA HIS A 407 11.52 7.22 -48.99
C HIS A 407 12.63 6.17 -49.06
N SER A 408 12.95 5.49 -47.95
CA SER A 408 14.05 4.50 -47.91
C SER A 408 13.83 3.37 -48.91
N ASP A 409 12.62 2.82 -48.99
CA ASP A 409 12.29 1.74 -49.93
C ASP A 409 12.40 2.20 -51.39
N GLU A 410 11.92 3.41 -51.69
CA GLU A 410 12.03 4.01 -53.02
C GLU A 410 13.49 4.27 -53.40
N ALA A 411 14.28 4.80 -52.47
CA ALA A 411 15.69 5.05 -52.64
C ALA A 411 16.47 3.77 -52.89
N VAL A 412 16.20 2.70 -52.11
CA VAL A 412 16.82 1.39 -52.31
C VAL A 412 16.47 0.82 -53.70
N ALA A 413 15.21 0.91 -54.13
CA ALA A 413 14.79 0.41 -55.43
C ALA A 413 15.46 1.16 -56.59
N GLN A 414 15.49 2.50 -56.55
CA GLN A 414 16.15 3.33 -57.57
C GLN A 414 17.65 3.05 -57.63
N LEU A 415 18.28 2.92 -56.46
CA LEU A 415 19.71 2.65 -56.34
C LEU A 415 20.10 1.29 -56.93
N ASN A 416 19.32 0.25 -56.64
CA ASN A 416 19.53 -1.07 -57.22
C ASN A 416 19.36 -1.06 -58.75
N ALA A 417 18.36 -0.35 -59.26
CA ALA A 417 18.11 -0.25 -60.70
C ALA A 417 19.26 0.46 -61.45
N LEU A 418 19.80 1.55 -60.90
CA LEU A 418 20.95 2.27 -61.48
C LEU A 418 22.18 1.37 -61.58
N ARG A 419 22.47 0.63 -60.51
CA ARG A 419 23.62 -0.28 -60.46
C ARG A 419 23.47 -1.49 -61.35
N GLU A 420 22.28 -2.06 -61.45
CA GLU A 420 22.05 -3.19 -62.37
C GLU A 420 22.21 -2.76 -63.82
N ALA A 421 21.78 -1.53 -64.16
CA ALA A 421 22.05 -0.95 -65.47
C ALA A 421 23.55 -0.70 -65.69
N GLU A 422 24.30 -0.27 -64.68
CA GLU A 422 25.75 -0.06 -64.77
C GLU A 422 26.53 -1.39 -64.86
N ALA A 423 26.18 -2.39 -64.06
CA ALA A 423 26.77 -3.73 -64.12
C ALA A 423 26.53 -4.39 -65.50
N THR A 424 25.34 -4.20 -66.07
CA THR A 424 25.02 -4.66 -67.42
C THR A 424 25.87 -3.95 -68.48
N ARG A 425 26.09 -2.63 -68.34
CA ARG A 425 26.96 -1.85 -69.24
C ARG A 425 28.45 -2.17 -69.07
N GLY A 426 28.89 -2.47 -67.85
CA GLY A 426 30.28 -2.72 -67.47
C GLY A 426 30.79 -4.12 -67.79
N GLY A 427 29.92 -5.03 -68.23
CA GLY A 427 30.32 -6.40 -68.63
C GLY A 427 30.67 -7.32 -67.47
N VAL A 428 30.02 -7.14 -66.31
CA VAL A 428 30.26 -7.96 -65.11
C VAL A 428 30.00 -9.45 -65.37
N SER A 429 30.91 -10.32 -64.94
CA SER A 429 30.81 -11.76 -65.15
C SER A 429 29.53 -12.32 -64.49
N GLU A 430 28.97 -13.37 -65.07
CA GLU A 430 27.82 -14.06 -64.46
C GLU A 430 28.18 -14.67 -63.10
N GLU A 431 29.44 -15.07 -62.91
CA GLU A 431 29.97 -15.61 -61.66
C GLU A 431 29.98 -14.57 -60.53
N GLU A 432 30.42 -13.34 -60.81
CA GLU A 432 30.40 -12.26 -59.82
C GLU A 432 28.95 -11.88 -59.48
N ARG A 433 28.06 -11.80 -60.48
CA ARG A 433 26.62 -11.55 -60.25
C ARG A 433 25.97 -12.63 -59.40
N ALA A 434 26.26 -13.90 -59.67
CA ALA A 434 25.73 -15.00 -58.87
C ALA A 434 26.28 -14.97 -57.42
N LEU A 435 27.56 -14.64 -57.23
CA LEU A 435 28.14 -14.48 -55.90
C LEU A 435 27.45 -13.34 -55.14
N TRP A 436 27.27 -12.18 -55.78
CA TRP A 436 26.60 -11.04 -55.17
C TRP A 436 25.16 -11.38 -54.77
N GLN A 437 24.39 -12.04 -55.64
CA GLN A 437 23.04 -12.51 -55.32
C GLN A 437 23.04 -13.47 -54.11
N GLY A 438 24.00 -14.39 -54.04
CA GLY A 438 24.17 -15.30 -52.91
C GLY A 438 24.48 -14.56 -51.60
N VAL A 439 25.36 -13.56 -51.66
CA VAL A 439 25.75 -12.75 -50.50
C VAL A 439 24.59 -11.86 -50.04
N GLN A 440 23.83 -11.27 -50.96
CA GLN A 440 22.60 -10.54 -50.63
C GLN A 440 21.53 -11.44 -50.01
N ALA A 441 21.39 -12.69 -50.50
CA ALA A 441 20.44 -13.64 -49.93
C ALA A 441 20.80 -14.06 -48.50
N GLN A 442 22.10 -14.18 -48.19
CA GLN A 442 22.57 -14.51 -46.85
C GLN A 442 22.56 -13.30 -45.89
N ASN A 443 22.79 -12.09 -46.43
CA ASN A 443 22.80 -10.82 -45.70
C ASN A 443 23.65 -10.86 -44.41
N THR A 444 24.86 -11.42 -44.48
CA THR A 444 25.78 -11.50 -43.34
C THR A 444 27.02 -10.62 -43.53
N VAL A 445 27.50 -9.99 -42.45
CA VAL A 445 28.77 -9.25 -42.46
C VAL A 445 29.91 -10.06 -43.05
N GLN A 446 29.98 -11.36 -42.72
CA GLN A 446 31.03 -12.24 -43.23
C GLN A 446 30.89 -12.46 -44.75
N GLY A 447 29.69 -12.74 -45.26
CA GLY A 447 29.47 -12.88 -46.70
C GLY A 447 29.84 -11.62 -47.48
N TYR A 448 29.54 -10.42 -46.95
CA TYR A 448 29.96 -9.16 -47.57
C TYR A 448 31.49 -8.96 -47.53
N ARG A 449 32.17 -9.38 -46.45
CA ARG A 449 33.65 -9.35 -46.38
C ARG A 449 34.29 -10.32 -47.37
N ASP A 450 33.71 -11.50 -47.53
CA ASP A 450 34.20 -12.51 -48.46
C ASP A 450 34.03 -12.05 -49.92
N TYR A 451 32.90 -11.39 -50.25
CA TYR A 451 32.73 -10.71 -51.53
C TYR A 451 33.80 -9.64 -51.76
N LEU A 452 34.07 -8.79 -50.77
CA LEU A 452 35.10 -7.75 -50.86
C LEU A 452 36.52 -8.31 -51.02
N ALA A 453 36.79 -9.50 -50.49
CA ALA A 453 38.06 -10.18 -50.68
C ALA A 453 38.21 -10.73 -52.10
N ALA A 454 37.13 -11.25 -52.67
CA ALA A 454 37.11 -11.80 -54.03
C ALA A 454 37.08 -10.70 -55.12
N TYR A 455 36.31 -9.63 -54.89
CA TYR A 455 36.07 -8.54 -55.84
C TYR A 455 36.27 -7.16 -55.19
N PRO A 456 37.50 -6.80 -54.77
CA PRO A 456 37.77 -5.57 -54.02
C PRO A 456 37.46 -4.27 -54.78
N ASN A 457 37.50 -4.33 -56.12
CA ASN A 457 37.16 -3.22 -57.04
C ASN A 457 35.94 -3.57 -57.93
N GLY A 458 35.15 -4.57 -57.53
CA GLY A 458 33.94 -4.95 -58.25
C GLY A 458 32.85 -3.87 -58.14
N PRO A 459 31.88 -3.83 -59.05
CA PRO A 459 30.80 -2.83 -59.02
C PRO A 459 29.94 -2.89 -57.75
N TYR A 460 29.89 -4.03 -57.06
CA TYR A 460 29.16 -4.16 -55.78
C TYR A 460 30.04 -3.96 -54.55
N ALA A 461 31.33 -3.62 -54.70
CA ALA A 461 32.26 -3.49 -53.57
C ALA A 461 31.84 -2.38 -52.61
N GLN A 462 31.38 -1.25 -53.14
CA GLN A 462 30.91 -0.14 -52.30
C GLN A 462 29.61 -0.50 -51.55
N ASP A 463 28.80 -1.41 -52.09
CA ASP A 463 27.58 -1.90 -51.46
C ASP A 463 27.86 -2.89 -50.36
N ALA A 464 28.77 -3.82 -50.59
CA ALA A 464 29.23 -4.73 -49.55
C ALA A 464 29.79 -3.94 -48.35
N LYS A 465 30.56 -2.87 -48.58
CA LYS A 465 31.02 -1.97 -47.51
C LYS A 465 29.85 -1.28 -46.81
N ALA A 466 28.92 -0.68 -47.56
CA ALA A 466 27.75 0.00 -46.99
C ALA A 466 26.85 -0.95 -46.18
N GLN A 467 26.72 -2.21 -46.59
CA GLN A 467 25.97 -3.23 -45.84
C GLN A 467 26.69 -3.64 -44.55
N ILE A 468 28.01 -3.83 -44.60
CA ILE A 468 28.82 -4.06 -43.40
C ILE A 468 28.65 -2.90 -42.41
N ASP A 469 28.74 -1.65 -42.89
CA ASP A 469 28.61 -0.46 -42.05
C ASP A 469 27.20 -0.34 -41.47
N ARG A 470 26.14 -0.57 -42.26
CA ARG A 470 24.75 -0.57 -41.75
C ARG A 470 24.52 -1.66 -40.71
N GLN A 471 24.98 -2.88 -40.95
CA GLN A 471 24.84 -3.98 -39.98
C GLN A 471 25.64 -3.71 -38.70
N THR A 472 26.78 -3.04 -38.82
CA THR A 472 27.58 -2.62 -37.65
C THR A 472 26.89 -1.50 -36.88
N LYS A 473 26.36 -0.48 -37.57
CA LYS A 473 25.59 0.61 -36.97
C LYS A 473 24.31 0.11 -36.30
N SER A 474 23.57 -0.80 -36.94
CA SER A 474 22.36 -1.39 -36.35
C SER A 474 22.66 -2.29 -35.15
N ALA A 475 23.80 -3.01 -35.16
CA ALA A 475 24.30 -3.71 -33.98
C ALA A 475 24.60 -2.74 -32.82
N GLY A 476 25.23 -1.59 -33.11
CA GLY A 476 25.45 -0.52 -32.13
C GLY A 476 24.16 0.08 -31.57
N ALA A 477 23.22 0.46 -32.43
CA ALA A 477 21.92 0.99 -32.02
C ALA A 477 21.10 -0.03 -31.21
N ARG A 478 21.20 -1.32 -31.56
CA ARG A 478 20.62 -2.42 -30.77
C ARG A 478 21.25 -2.49 -29.39
N GLN A 479 22.59 -2.38 -29.31
CA GLN A 479 23.32 -2.42 -28.04
C GLN A 479 22.94 -1.23 -27.14
N GLU A 480 22.73 -0.05 -27.70
CA GLU A 480 22.23 1.13 -26.97
C GLU A 480 20.79 0.93 -26.47
N ALA A 481 19.91 0.40 -27.32
CA ALA A 481 18.52 0.13 -26.94
C ALA A 481 18.43 -0.96 -25.86
N GLU A 482 19.29 -1.97 -25.92
CA GLU A 482 19.42 -3.00 -24.90
C GLU A 482 19.95 -2.42 -23.58
N ALA A 483 20.97 -1.58 -23.62
CA ALA A 483 21.47 -0.89 -22.43
C ALA A 483 20.40 0.01 -21.80
N ALA A 484 19.59 0.69 -22.62
CA ALA A 484 18.47 1.50 -22.14
C ALA A 484 17.41 0.64 -21.43
N GLU A 485 17.05 -0.53 -21.99
CA GLU A 485 16.12 -1.47 -21.36
C GLU A 485 16.68 -2.04 -20.05
N GLN A 486 17.96 -2.40 -20.02
CA GLN A 486 18.64 -2.86 -18.80
C GLN A 486 18.64 -1.76 -17.72
N GLY A 487 18.85 -0.51 -18.12
CA GLY A 487 18.80 0.66 -17.23
C GLY A 487 17.44 0.91 -16.58
N LEU A 488 16.35 0.35 -17.13
CA LEU A 488 15.02 0.43 -16.50
C LEU A 488 14.86 -0.49 -15.29
N GLY A 489 15.75 -1.47 -15.10
CA GLY A 489 15.66 -2.40 -13.97
C GLY A 489 14.35 -3.20 -13.94
N LEU A 490 13.79 -3.55 -15.10
CA LEU A 490 12.55 -4.32 -15.21
C LEU A 490 12.73 -5.73 -14.62
N ASN A 491 12.10 -5.98 -13.47
CA ASN A 491 12.06 -7.34 -12.89
C ASN A 491 11.07 -8.25 -13.63
N GLN A 492 11.06 -9.52 -13.24
CA GLN A 492 10.26 -10.56 -13.89
C GLN A 492 8.75 -10.27 -13.89
N THR A 493 8.20 -9.62 -12.86
CA THR A 493 6.78 -9.27 -12.85
C THR A 493 6.46 -8.14 -13.82
N ALA A 494 7.30 -7.10 -13.89
CA ALA A 494 7.15 -6.03 -14.86
C ALA A 494 7.24 -6.57 -16.30
N ARG A 495 8.15 -7.52 -16.55
CA ARG A 495 8.28 -8.20 -17.85
C ARG A 495 7.05 -9.04 -18.21
N LEU A 496 6.54 -9.83 -17.27
CA LEU A 496 5.28 -10.59 -17.42
C LEU A 496 4.10 -9.67 -17.75
N ALA A 497 3.98 -8.52 -17.07
CA ALA A 497 2.93 -7.54 -17.32
C ALA A 497 3.03 -6.94 -18.74
N ILE A 498 4.24 -6.64 -19.19
CA ILE A 498 4.50 -6.16 -20.56
C ILE A 498 4.09 -7.20 -21.60
N GLU A 499 4.51 -8.45 -21.45
CA GLU A 499 4.10 -9.55 -22.33
C GLU A 499 2.58 -9.75 -22.32
N THR A 500 1.97 -9.85 -21.14
CA THR A 500 0.52 -9.96 -20.99
C THR A 500 -0.20 -8.84 -21.75
N ARG A 501 0.34 -7.61 -21.67
CA ARG A 501 -0.23 -6.48 -22.41
C ARG A 501 -0.03 -6.59 -23.91
N LEU A 502 1.16 -6.95 -24.37
CA LEU A 502 1.43 -7.16 -25.79
C LEU A 502 0.47 -8.22 -26.36
N GLN A 503 0.17 -9.27 -25.60
CA GLN A 503 -0.81 -10.27 -25.96
C GLN A 503 -2.23 -9.68 -26.02
N ALA A 504 -2.65 -8.91 -25.00
CA ALA A 504 -3.96 -8.25 -24.96
C ALA A 504 -4.16 -7.23 -26.09
N LEU A 505 -3.08 -6.58 -26.55
CA LEU A 505 -3.08 -5.66 -27.70
C LEU A 505 -3.00 -6.40 -29.04
N GLY A 506 -2.92 -7.73 -29.06
CA GLY A 506 -2.87 -8.54 -30.27
C GLY A 506 -1.51 -8.58 -30.96
N HIS A 507 -0.42 -8.25 -30.25
CA HIS A 507 0.95 -8.26 -30.81
C HIS A 507 1.68 -9.61 -30.68
N GLU A 508 1.07 -10.59 -30.02
CA GLU A 508 1.53 -12.00 -29.92
C GLU A 508 3.00 -12.15 -29.47
N PRO A 509 3.30 -11.91 -28.18
CA PRO A 509 4.67 -12.02 -27.65
C PRO A 509 5.16 -13.46 -27.49
N GLY A 510 4.28 -14.47 -27.64
CA GLY A 510 4.63 -15.86 -27.38
C GLY A 510 4.16 -16.32 -25.99
N ALA A 511 4.99 -17.13 -25.33
CA ALA A 511 4.74 -17.52 -23.95
C ALA A 511 4.91 -16.33 -23.01
N VAL A 512 3.93 -16.11 -22.13
CA VAL A 512 3.99 -15.07 -21.10
C VAL A 512 4.71 -15.64 -19.88
N ASP A 513 6.04 -15.58 -19.89
CA ASP A 513 6.93 -16.15 -18.86
C ASP A 513 7.88 -15.12 -18.22
N GLY A 514 7.86 -13.88 -18.72
CA GLY A 514 8.68 -12.77 -18.26
C GLY A 514 10.09 -12.78 -18.85
N VAL A 515 10.36 -13.61 -19.86
CA VAL A 515 11.61 -13.68 -20.59
C VAL A 515 11.41 -13.05 -21.96
N PHE A 516 12.03 -11.89 -22.19
CA PHE A 516 12.00 -11.20 -23.47
C PHE A 516 12.84 -11.90 -24.54
N ASP A 517 12.30 -13.00 -25.05
CA ASP A 517 12.83 -13.82 -26.13
C ASP A 517 12.56 -13.19 -27.51
N ASP A 518 13.00 -13.85 -28.58
CA ASP A 518 12.86 -13.36 -29.95
C ASP A 518 11.39 -13.08 -30.34
N GLN A 519 10.42 -13.83 -29.77
CA GLN A 519 9.00 -13.62 -30.02
C GLN A 519 8.51 -12.34 -29.35
N THR A 520 8.91 -12.12 -28.10
CA THR A 520 8.60 -10.89 -27.37
C THR A 520 9.28 -9.67 -28.02
N ARG A 521 10.53 -9.80 -28.48
CA ARG A 521 11.22 -8.76 -29.25
C ARG A 521 10.47 -8.43 -30.55
N ALA A 522 9.92 -9.43 -31.23
CA ALA A 522 9.12 -9.21 -32.43
C ALA A 522 7.79 -8.50 -32.09
N ALA A 523 7.10 -8.90 -31.03
CA ALA A 523 5.88 -8.26 -30.56
C ALA A 523 6.11 -6.80 -30.14
N LEU A 524 7.20 -6.52 -29.43
CA LEU A 524 7.62 -5.16 -29.07
C LEU A 524 7.86 -4.31 -30.31
N ARG A 525 8.54 -4.83 -31.34
CA ARG A 525 8.73 -4.11 -32.61
C ARG A 525 7.41 -3.77 -33.29
N ARG A 526 6.46 -4.72 -33.32
CA ARG A 526 5.12 -4.50 -33.89
C ARG A 526 4.35 -3.45 -33.09
N PHE A 527 4.38 -3.53 -31.76
CA PHE A 527 3.76 -2.55 -30.88
C PHE A 527 4.37 -1.16 -31.08
N GLN A 528 5.69 -1.08 -31.14
CA GLN A 528 6.41 0.15 -31.38
C GLN A 528 6.03 0.74 -32.74
N GLN A 529 6.04 -0.05 -33.81
CA GLN A 529 5.57 0.36 -35.14
C GLN A 529 4.12 0.86 -35.11
N ALA A 530 3.20 0.09 -34.52
CA ALA A 530 1.78 0.44 -34.42
C ALA A 530 1.53 1.71 -33.60
N SER A 531 2.36 1.92 -32.57
CA SER A 531 2.34 3.12 -31.72
C SER A 531 3.12 4.29 -32.33
N GLY A 532 3.72 4.10 -33.50
CA GLY A 532 4.53 5.11 -34.19
C GLY A 532 5.86 5.43 -33.52
N LEU A 533 6.38 4.52 -32.70
CA LEU A 533 7.66 4.54 -31.99
C LEU A 533 8.75 3.82 -32.78
N PRO A 534 10.05 4.11 -32.54
CA PRO A 534 11.15 3.35 -33.11
C PRO A 534 11.04 1.86 -32.76
N ALA A 535 10.98 1.00 -33.78
CA ALA A 535 10.83 -0.45 -33.62
C ALA A 535 12.16 -1.13 -33.29
N THR A 536 12.76 -0.77 -32.16
CA THR A 536 14.01 -1.35 -31.67
C THR A 536 13.83 -2.79 -31.18
N GLY A 537 12.62 -3.13 -30.70
CA GLY A 537 12.32 -4.39 -30.01
C GLY A 537 12.73 -4.40 -28.55
N TYR A 538 13.23 -3.28 -28.03
CA TYR A 538 13.63 -3.12 -26.63
C TYR A 538 12.76 -2.05 -25.97
N VAL A 539 12.41 -2.29 -24.72
CA VAL A 539 11.59 -1.41 -23.92
C VAL A 539 12.44 -0.25 -23.42
N ASN A 540 12.05 0.97 -23.77
CA ASN A 540 12.54 2.18 -23.12
C ASN A 540 11.51 2.69 -22.08
N GLN A 541 11.88 3.72 -21.32
CA GLN A 541 11.04 4.23 -20.22
C GLN A 541 9.62 4.59 -20.68
N PHE A 542 9.50 5.19 -21.87
CA PHE A 542 8.21 5.52 -22.48
C PHE A 542 7.39 4.29 -22.86
N THR A 543 8.01 3.31 -23.53
CA THR A 543 7.38 2.05 -23.95
C THR A 543 6.91 1.25 -22.72
N ALA A 544 7.72 1.23 -21.65
CA ALA A 544 7.37 0.59 -20.38
C ALA A 544 6.13 1.25 -19.76
N VAL A 545 6.12 2.59 -19.65
CA VAL A 545 4.97 3.31 -19.09
C VAL A 545 3.71 3.05 -19.91
N ARG A 546 3.77 3.09 -21.25
CA ARG A 546 2.58 2.89 -22.08
C ARG A 546 2.01 1.47 -21.99
N LEU A 547 2.87 0.45 -22.00
CA LEU A 547 2.45 -0.94 -21.87
C LEU A 547 1.95 -1.26 -20.45
N LEU A 548 2.48 -0.59 -19.42
CA LEU A 548 2.04 -0.80 -18.04
C LEU A 548 0.85 0.08 -17.62
N THR A 549 0.64 1.25 -18.24
CA THR A 549 -0.48 2.16 -17.91
C THR A 549 -1.82 1.63 -18.42
N ASP A 550 -1.87 1.12 -19.65
CA ASP A 550 -3.16 0.72 -20.24
C ASP A 550 -3.56 -0.73 -19.92
N ALA A 551 -2.64 -1.55 -19.42
CA ALA A 551 -2.92 -2.92 -18.98
C ALA A 551 -3.91 -2.96 -17.81
N LEU A 552 -3.88 -1.96 -16.94
CA LEU A 552 -4.66 -1.92 -15.71
C LEU A 552 -5.98 -1.15 -15.87
N ARG A 553 -6.05 -0.23 -16.83
CA ARG A 553 -7.30 0.49 -17.17
C ARG A 553 -8.39 -0.43 -17.74
N SER A 554 -8.02 -1.60 -18.31
CA SER A 554 -8.97 -2.58 -18.85
C SER A 554 -9.38 -3.68 -17.86
N MET A 555 -8.87 -3.68 -16.62
CA MET A 555 -9.25 -4.65 -15.57
C MET A 555 -10.30 -4.10 -14.59
N ILE A 556 -10.74 -2.85 -14.77
CA ILE A 556 -11.84 -2.23 -14.03
C ILE A 556 -13.08 -2.22 -14.94
N PRO A 557 -14.12 -3.03 -14.69
CA PRO A 557 -15.42 -2.81 -15.35
C PRO A 557 -15.98 -1.46 -14.89
N GLN A 558 -16.47 -0.67 -15.86
CA GLN A 558 -17.11 0.63 -15.64
C GLN A 558 -18.44 0.52 -14.90
#